data_AF-A0A6L5R7I8-F1
#
_entry.id   AF-A0A6L5R7I8-F1
#
_cell.length_a   1.000
_cell.length_b   1.000
_cell.length_c   1.000
_cell.angle_alpha   90.00
_cell.angle_beta   90.00
_cell.angle_gamma   90.00
#
_symmetry.space_group_name_H-M   'P 1'
#
loop_
_entity.id
_entity.type
_entity.pdbx_description
1 polymer ?
#
loop_
_entity_poly.entity_id
_entity_poly.type
_entity_poly.pdbx_seq_one_letter_code
_entity_poly.pdbx_strand_id
1 'polypeptide(L)'
;MDIKKALATASLAIAAFTLVGCTAVAATDAASTESSTSAADSTTTDSTASSTSEDAASMPAGGPDGGGPGGEAGSGTVATSTADLDALIDTALGDASLGIHRGHQPIESVLDEVLGISHAELHARMDAGQNLAAVATDLGIDPQTLIDALVADFSPVIDQALEDGIITQDQADDYLAQLEEAFTERVNFEG
;
A
#
# COMPACT_ATOMS: atom_id res chain seq x y z
N MET A 1 17.38 -30.52 35.53
CA MET A 1 16.51 -31.47 36.25
C MET A 1 15.10 -30.93 36.20
N ASP A 2 14.25 -31.74 35.58
CA ASP A 2 12.90 -31.49 35.07
C ASP A 2 11.87 -31.13 36.14
N ILE A 3 10.96 -30.19 35.81
CA ILE A 3 9.56 -30.19 36.26
C ILE A 3 8.74 -29.45 35.16
N LYS A 4 8.27 -30.09 34.08
CA LYS A 4 7.01 -30.85 33.93
C LYS A 4 5.70 -30.10 34.30
N LYS A 5 4.82 -29.97 33.28
CA LYS A 5 3.35 -29.64 33.25
C LYS A 5 2.98 -28.15 33.30
N ALA A 6 2.06 -27.62 32.50
CA ALA A 6 0.85 -28.14 31.81
C ALA A 6 0.67 -27.40 30.46
N LEU A 7 0.14 -27.89 29.33
CA LEU A 7 -0.93 -28.83 28.95
C LEU A 7 -2.37 -28.37 29.26
N ALA A 8 -2.93 -27.60 28.33
CA ALA A 8 -4.36 -27.45 28.02
C ALA A 8 -4.43 -26.98 26.54
N THR A 9 -4.43 -27.84 25.53
CA THR A 9 -5.62 -28.50 24.94
C THR A 9 -6.93 -27.74 25.13
N ALA A 10 -7.29 -26.94 24.12
CA ALA A 10 -8.68 -26.62 23.81
C ALA A 10 -8.89 -26.82 22.31
N SER A 11 -9.39 -28.00 21.95
CA SER A 11 -10.05 -28.24 20.66
C SER A 11 -11.39 -27.53 20.66
N LEU A 12 -11.79 -26.83 19.58
CA LEU A 12 -13.16 -26.93 19.06
C LEU A 12 -13.36 -26.30 17.66
N ALA A 13 -13.98 -27.11 16.78
CA ALA A 13 -14.84 -26.78 15.64
C ALA A 13 -14.22 -26.22 14.33
N ILE A 14 -13.92 -27.18 13.46
CA ILE A 14 -14.08 -27.09 12.00
C ILE A 14 -15.53 -26.68 11.68
N ALA A 15 -15.71 -25.59 10.91
CA ALA A 15 -16.94 -25.30 10.18
C ALA A 15 -16.60 -25.09 8.70
N ALA A 16 -16.69 -26.17 7.94
CA ALA A 16 -16.71 -26.14 6.49
C ALA A 16 -18.05 -25.50 6.04
N PHE A 17 -18.01 -24.29 5.49
CA PHE A 17 -19.15 -23.72 4.78
C PHE A 17 -19.04 -24.08 3.31
N THR A 18 -19.82 -25.08 2.92
CA THR A 18 -19.92 -25.66 1.59
C THR A 18 -20.57 -24.70 0.59
N LEU A 19 -19.93 -24.63 -0.57
CA LEU A 19 -20.36 -24.04 -1.83
C LEU A 19 -21.75 -24.52 -2.31
N VAL A 20 -22.69 -23.58 -2.44
CA VAL A 20 -23.92 -23.63 -3.26
C VAL A 20 -24.06 -22.18 -3.77
N GLY A 21 -24.01 -21.84 -5.05
CA GLY A 21 -24.71 -22.41 -6.19
C GLY A 21 -25.36 -21.23 -6.93
N CYS A 22 -24.81 -20.94 -8.11
CA CYS A 22 -25.29 -20.07 -9.20
C CYS A 22 -26.80 -19.76 -9.26
N THR A 23 -27.17 -18.48 -9.35
CA THR A 23 -28.34 -18.04 -10.14
C THR A 23 -28.09 -16.66 -10.75
N ALA A 24 -27.74 -16.64 -12.02
CA ALA A 24 -27.96 -15.49 -12.90
C ALA A 24 -29.46 -15.37 -13.23
N VAL A 25 -30.03 -14.18 -13.11
CA VAL A 25 -31.31 -13.80 -13.74
C VAL A 25 -31.13 -12.35 -14.22
N ALA A 26 -30.72 -12.21 -15.47
CA ALA A 26 -31.58 -12.00 -16.64
C ALA A 26 -32.31 -10.65 -16.60
N ALA A 27 -31.84 -9.78 -17.48
CA ALA A 27 -32.44 -8.53 -17.90
C ALA A 27 -33.93 -8.66 -18.24
N THR A 28 -34.69 -7.61 -17.94
CA THR A 28 -35.89 -7.27 -18.69
C THR A 28 -35.83 -5.80 -19.10
N ASP A 29 -35.72 -5.66 -20.40
CA ASP A 29 -35.76 -4.51 -21.28
C ASP A 29 -37.15 -3.84 -21.31
N ALA A 30 -37.15 -2.51 -21.44
CA ALA A 30 -38.14 -1.69 -22.15
C ALA A 30 -37.50 -0.30 -22.31
N ALA A 31 -36.84 0.05 -23.44
CA ALA A 31 -37.40 0.41 -24.75
C ALA A 31 -38.55 1.44 -24.63
N SER A 32 -38.63 2.56 -25.35
CA SER A 32 -37.86 3.25 -26.39
C SER A 32 -38.59 4.59 -26.62
N THR A 33 -37.91 5.64 -27.07
CA THR A 33 -38.38 6.61 -28.09
C THR A 33 -37.34 7.75 -28.18
N GLU A 34 -36.43 7.73 -29.15
CA GLU A 34 -36.56 8.15 -30.57
C GLU A 34 -36.14 9.62 -30.79
N SER A 35 -35.13 9.77 -31.65
CA SER A 35 -34.85 10.92 -32.54
C SER A 35 -34.43 12.25 -31.88
N SER A 36 -33.34 12.92 -32.29
CA SER A 36 -33.11 13.35 -33.66
C SER A 36 -31.67 13.79 -33.91
N THR A 37 -31.28 13.59 -35.17
CA THR A 37 -30.24 14.24 -35.97
C THR A 37 -29.97 15.72 -35.66
N SER A 38 -28.71 16.15 -35.69
CA SER A 38 -28.17 17.03 -36.75
C SER A 38 -26.77 17.53 -36.39
N ALA A 39 -25.98 17.71 -37.43
CA ALA A 39 -24.58 18.10 -37.44
C ALA A 39 -24.34 19.59 -37.17
N ALA A 40 -23.10 19.83 -36.74
CA ALA A 40 -22.17 20.89 -37.16
C ALA A 40 -22.31 22.35 -36.65
N ASP A 41 -21.10 22.84 -36.30
CA ASP A 41 -20.58 24.20 -36.52
C ASP A 41 -21.03 25.27 -35.52
N SER A 42 -20.22 26.17 -34.95
CA SER A 42 -18.77 26.40 -34.87
C SER A 42 -18.57 27.62 -33.96
N THR A 43 -17.29 27.93 -33.69
CA THR A 43 -16.71 29.20 -33.20
C THR A 43 -16.75 29.44 -31.69
N THR A 44 -15.59 29.37 -31.01
CA THR A 44 -14.52 30.40 -30.92
C THR A 44 -15.06 31.56 -30.08
N THR A 45 -14.59 31.81 -28.86
CA THR A 45 -13.33 32.47 -28.41
C THR A 45 -13.65 32.86 -26.95
N ASP A 46 -12.77 33.13 -25.99
CA ASP A 46 -11.35 33.42 -25.85
C ASP A 46 -11.17 33.32 -24.32
N SER A 47 -10.21 32.55 -23.80
CA SER A 47 -8.93 33.04 -23.27
C SER A 47 -9.08 33.94 -22.02
N THR A 48 -8.17 34.01 -21.06
CA THR A 48 -6.71 34.01 -21.06
C THR A 48 -6.36 33.95 -19.56
N ALA A 49 -5.52 33.02 -19.09
CA ALA A 49 -4.06 33.11 -19.12
C ALA A 49 -3.49 34.23 -18.24
N SER A 50 -2.65 33.83 -17.28
CA SER A 50 -1.24 34.26 -17.23
C SER A 50 -0.52 33.24 -16.33
N SER A 51 0.31 32.33 -16.83
CA SER A 51 1.59 32.50 -17.54
C SER A 51 2.69 33.10 -16.67
N THR A 52 3.73 32.30 -16.48
CA THR A 52 5.09 32.70 -16.82
C THR A 52 5.75 31.59 -17.62
N SER A 53 5.83 31.81 -18.93
CA SER A 53 6.84 31.28 -19.85
C SER A 53 8.21 31.85 -19.42
N GLU A 54 9.41 31.38 -19.77
CA GLU A 54 10.04 30.94 -21.02
C GLU A 54 11.31 30.16 -20.57
N ASP A 55 11.82 29.11 -21.22
CA ASP A 55 12.67 29.24 -22.41
C ASP A 55 13.13 27.83 -22.80
N ALA A 56 12.79 27.41 -24.01
CA ALA A 56 13.24 26.17 -24.62
C ALA A 56 14.43 26.49 -25.52
N ALA A 57 15.64 26.23 -25.04
CA ALA A 57 16.84 26.29 -25.86
C ALA A 57 17.80 25.13 -25.51
N SER A 58 18.10 24.34 -26.54
CA SER A 58 19.25 23.45 -26.67
C SER A 58 19.36 22.24 -25.73
N MET A 59 19.12 21.07 -26.32
CA MET A 59 19.78 19.83 -25.90
C MET A 59 21.29 19.92 -26.18
N PRO A 60 22.13 19.62 -25.18
CA PRO A 60 23.31 18.82 -25.40
C PRO A 60 23.12 17.43 -24.76
N ALA A 61 23.29 16.41 -25.57
CA ALA A 61 23.54 15.05 -25.10
C ALA A 61 24.79 15.03 -24.20
N GLY A 62 24.70 14.41 -23.02
CA GLY A 62 25.89 14.04 -22.25
C GLY A 62 25.72 14.11 -20.73
N GLY A 63 25.24 13.02 -20.13
CA GLY A 63 25.38 12.73 -18.71
C GLY A 63 24.65 11.45 -18.35
N PRO A 64 25.32 10.36 -17.92
CA PRO A 64 24.63 9.28 -17.24
C PRO A 64 24.19 9.84 -15.89
N ASP A 65 22.96 10.35 -15.82
CA ASP A 65 22.31 10.63 -14.54
C ASP A 65 22.36 9.34 -13.74
N GLY A 66 23.09 9.41 -12.62
CA GLY A 66 23.47 8.28 -11.81
C GLY A 66 22.23 7.56 -11.31
N GLY A 67 21.92 6.43 -11.93
CA GLY A 67 21.17 5.36 -11.30
C GLY A 67 21.93 4.92 -10.05
N GLY A 68 21.57 5.50 -8.92
CA GLY A 68 21.67 4.77 -7.66
C GLY A 68 20.75 3.56 -7.78
N PRO A 69 21.15 2.38 -7.27
CA PRO A 69 20.29 1.20 -7.29
C PRO A 69 19.16 1.40 -6.26
N GLY A 70 18.20 2.26 -6.58
CA GLY A 70 16.91 2.32 -5.92
C GLY A 70 16.02 1.26 -6.55
N GLY A 71 16.33 -0.02 -6.32
CA GLY A 71 15.32 -1.05 -6.44
C GLY A 71 14.33 -0.78 -5.33
N GLU A 72 13.15 -0.24 -5.66
CA GLU A 72 12.07 -0.10 -4.71
C GLU A 72 11.64 -1.51 -4.30
N ALA A 73 12.21 -2.01 -3.21
CA ALA A 73 11.87 -3.29 -2.61
C ALA A 73 10.46 -3.17 -1.99
N GLY A 74 9.44 -3.14 -2.84
CA GLY A 74 8.05 -3.22 -2.43
C GLY A 74 7.67 -4.65 -2.07
N SER A 75 6.47 -4.82 -1.48
CA SER A 75 5.86 -6.12 -1.13
C SER A 75 5.90 -7.18 -2.26
N GLY A 76 5.95 -6.75 -3.53
CA GLY A 76 6.09 -7.63 -4.69
C GLY A 76 7.52 -8.03 -5.09
N THR A 77 8.54 -7.69 -4.30
CA THR A 77 9.94 -7.99 -4.64
C THR A 77 10.42 -9.30 -4.03
N VAL A 78 11.22 -10.04 -4.81
CA VAL A 78 11.83 -11.29 -4.35
C VAL A 78 13.15 -10.94 -3.67
N ALA A 79 13.28 -11.23 -2.39
CA ALA A 79 14.53 -11.05 -1.67
C ALA A 79 15.55 -12.09 -2.15
N THR A 80 16.75 -11.64 -2.54
CA THR A 80 17.86 -12.49 -2.95
C THR A 80 19.02 -12.49 -1.95
N SER A 81 18.94 -11.62 -0.95
CA SER A 81 19.95 -11.40 0.07
C SER A 81 19.34 -10.77 1.32
N THR A 82 20.07 -10.80 2.44
CA THR A 82 19.65 -10.08 3.66
C THR A 82 19.60 -8.57 3.46
N ALA A 83 20.42 -8.02 2.55
CA ALA A 83 20.37 -6.59 2.21
C ALA A 83 19.03 -6.19 1.56
N ASP A 84 18.39 -7.10 0.83
CA ASP A 84 17.05 -6.87 0.28
C ASP A 84 16.00 -6.85 1.39
N LEU A 85 16.17 -7.66 2.43
CA LEU A 85 15.30 -7.65 3.62
C LEU A 85 15.51 -6.39 4.46
N ASP A 86 16.75 -5.93 4.61
CA ASP A 86 17.03 -4.64 5.28
C ASP A 86 16.35 -3.48 4.50
N ALA A 87 16.44 -3.50 3.17
CA ALA A 87 15.74 -2.52 2.31
C ALA A 87 14.21 -2.63 2.39
N LEU A 88 13.67 -3.84 2.62
CA LEU A 88 12.24 -4.06 2.87
C LEU A 88 11.82 -3.37 4.18
N ILE A 89 12.61 -3.49 5.25
CA ILE A 89 12.34 -2.81 6.53
C ILE A 89 12.42 -1.29 6.37
N ASP A 90 13.42 -0.77 5.65
CA ASP A 90 13.52 0.66 5.34
C ASP A 90 12.31 1.15 4.53
N THR A 91 11.82 0.34 3.59
CA THR A 91 10.62 0.64 2.79
C THR A 91 9.35 0.63 3.65
N ALA A 92 9.24 -0.33 4.58
CA ALA A 92 8.14 -0.42 5.53
C ALA A 92 8.12 0.79 6.46
N LEU A 93 9.28 1.21 6.97
CA LEU A 93 9.45 2.39 7.79
C LEU A 93 9.20 3.68 7.00
N GLY A 94 9.58 3.73 5.72
CA GLY A 94 9.45 4.90 4.86
C GLY A 94 10.45 6.01 5.15
N ASP A 95 10.47 7.04 4.30
CA ASP A 95 11.43 8.15 4.40
C ASP A 95 10.98 9.23 5.40
N ALA A 96 11.67 9.33 6.53
CA ALA A 96 11.35 10.31 7.57
C ALA A 96 11.54 11.78 7.14
N SER A 97 12.32 12.07 6.09
CA SER A 97 12.52 13.45 5.62
C SER A 97 11.28 14.03 4.91
N LEU A 98 10.36 13.16 4.50
CA LEU A 98 9.06 13.51 3.94
C LEU A 98 7.99 13.82 5.01
N GLY A 99 8.35 13.80 6.29
CA GLY A 99 7.42 14.02 7.39
C GLY A 99 6.34 12.94 7.45
N ILE A 100 5.12 13.32 7.82
CA ILE A 100 3.97 12.40 7.95
C ILE A 100 3.66 11.62 6.66
N HIS A 101 4.02 12.14 5.49
CA HIS A 101 3.74 11.51 4.21
C HIS A 101 4.64 10.30 3.89
N ARG A 102 5.83 10.19 4.51
CA ARG A 102 6.79 9.06 4.55
C ARG A 102 7.02 8.20 3.29
N GLY A 103 6.53 8.62 2.12
CA GLY A 103 6.51 7.84 0.89
C GLY A 103 5.49 6.69 0.93
N HIS A 104 4.23 6.94 0.60
CA HIS A 104 3.13 5.96 0.72
C HIS A 104 2.92 4.99 -0.43
N GLN A 105 3.58 5.20 -1.57
CA GLN A 105 3.44 4.34 -2.75
C GLN A 105 3.58 2.83 -2.50
N PRO A 106 4.58 2.33 -1.75
CA PRO A 106 4.73 0.89 -1.55
C PRO A 106 3.62 0.24 -0.73
N ILE A 107 2.81 1.04 -0.02
CA ILE A 107 1.72 0.55 0.85
C ILE A 107 0.35 1.11 0.48
N GLU A 108 0.25 1.89 -0.60
CA GLU A 108 -0.97 2.58 -1.02
C GLU A 108 -2.14 1.61 -1.16
N SER A 109 -1.90 0.46 -1.79
CA SER A 109 -2.94 -0.56 -1.99
C SER A 109 -3.56 -1.06 -0.70
N VAL A 110 -2.75 -1.30 0.35
CA VAL A 110 -3.25 -1.80 1.64
C VAL A 110 -4.08 -0.72 2.35
N LEU A 111 -3.67 0.54 2.23
CA LEU A 111 -4.40 1.65 2.85
C LEU A 111 -5.74 1.89 2.19
N ASP A 112 -5.80 1.85 0.86
CA ASP A 112 -7.04 1.98 0.11
C ASP A 112 -8.02 0.86 0.49
N GLU A 113 -7.52 -0.37 0.65
CA GLU A 113 -8.33 -1.53 1.04
C GLU A 113 -8.81 -1.45 2.50
N VAL A 114 -7.94 -1.09 3.44
CA VAL A 114 -8.25 -1.09 4.88
C VAL A 114 -9.03 0.16 5.28
N LEU A 115 -8.60 1.35 4.83
CA LEU A 115 -9.21 2.62 5.20
C LEU A 115 -10.48 2.91 4.39
N GLY A 116 -10.61 2.37 3.17
CA GLY A 116 -11.78 2.58 2.32
C GLY A 116 -11.97 4.04 1.87
N ILE A 117 -10.92 4.85 1.92
CA ILE A 117 -10.87 6.23 1.40
C ILE A 117 -9.92 6.29 0.21
N SER A 118 -10.06 7.32 -0.63
CA SER A 118 -9.12 7.51 -1.74
C SER A 118 -7.79 8.05 -1.27
N HIS A 119 -6.73 7.79 -2.04
CA HIS A 119 -5.42 8.39 -1.85
C HIS A 119 -5.46 9.93 -1.69
N ALA A 120 -6.26 10.61 -2.52
CA ALA A 120 -6.39 12.08 -2.47
C ALA A 120 -7.02 12.56 -1.15
N GLU A 121 -8.01 11.82 -0.63
CA GLU A 121 -8.65 12.14 0.64
C GLU A 121 -7.70 11.87 1.82
N LEU A 122 -6.95 10.76 1.77
CA LEU A 122 -5.91 10.45 2.76
C LEU A 122 -4.86 11.59 2.79
N HIS A 123 -4.37 12.01 1.62
CA HIS A 123 -3.40 13.08 1.50
C HIS A 123 -3.92 14.40 2.10
N ALA A 124 -5.19 14.75 1.85
CA ALA A 124 -5.79 15.96 2.41
C ALA A 124 -5.89 15.91 3.94
N ARG A 125 -6.20 14.74 4.52
CA ARG A 125 -6.19 14.53 5.98
C ARG A 125 -4.79 14.65 6.57
N MET A 126 -3.80 14.09 5.88
CA MET A 126 -2.41 14.20 6.28
C MET A 126 -1.93 15.65 6.21
N ASP A 127 -2.22 16.40 5.14
CA ASP A 127 -1.90 17.84 5.07
C ASP A 127 -2.56 18.68 6.19
N ALA A 128 -3.68 18.19 6.75
CA ALA A 128 -4.31 18.78 7.93
C ALA A 128 -3.63 18.41 9.26
N GLY A 129 -2.56 17.61 9.22
CA GLY A 129 -1.75 17.19 10.37
C GLY A 129 -2.16 15.85 11.00
N GLN A 130 -3.01 15.05 10.34
CA GLN A 130 -3.38 13.73 10.86
C GLN A 130 -2.38 12.67 10.41
N ASN A 131 -1.88 11.85 11.34
CA ASN A 131 -1.14 10.64 11.00
C ASN A 131 -2.08 9.48 10.64
N LEU A 132 -1.54 8.36 10.16
CA LEU A 132 -2.36 7.21 9.75
C LEU A 132 -3.17 6.63 10.90
N ALA A 133 -2.63 6.57 12.11
CA ALA A 133 -3.36 6.12 13.29
C ALA A 133 -4.60 7.00 13.56
N ALA A 134 -4.44 8.31 13.45
CA ALA A 134 -5.53 9.27 13.62
C ALA A 134 -6.57 9.14 12.51
N VAL A 135 -6.15 8.97 11.25
CA VAL A 135 -7.06 8.74 10.12
C VAL A 135 -7.83 7.43 10.29
N ALA A 136 -7.16 6.33 10.64
CA ALA A 136 -7.81 5.04 10.92
C ALA A 136 -8.84 5.18 12.04
N THR A 137 -8.46 5.83 13.14
CA THR A 137 -9.36 6.04 14.29
C THR A 137 -10.58 6.87 13.92
N ASP A 138 -10.43 7.92 13.10
CA ASP A 138 -11.54 8.77 12.63
C ASP A 138 -12.55 7.99 11.78
N LEU A 139 -12.05 7.01 11.02
CA LEU A 139 -12.85 6.09 10.21
C LEU A 139 -13.43 4.93 11.03
N GLY A 140 -13.12 4.84 12.33
CA GLY A 140 -13.56 3.76 13.22
C GLY A 140 -12.81 2.45 13.03
N ILE A 141 -11.61 2.51 12.45
CA ILE A 141 -10.69 1.38 12.27
C ILE A 141 -9.65 1.43 13.38
N ASP A 142 -9.35 0.26 13.96
CA ASP A 142 -8.28 0.17 14.95
C ASP A 142 -6.90 0.30 14.27
N PRO A 143 -5.99 1.16 14.75
CA PRO A 143 -4.67 1.31 14.17
C PRO A 143 -3.86 0.00 14.10
N GLN A 144 -4.08 -0.95 15.01
CA GLN A 144 -3.45 -2.27 14.93
C GLN A 144 -3.96 -3.07 13.75
N THR A 145 -5.25 -2.96 13.38
CA THR A 145 -5.76 -3.62 12.16
C THR A 145 -5.04 -3.12 10.91
N LEU A 146 -4.68 -1.84 10.87
CA LEU A 146 -3.88 -1.30 9.77
C LEU A 146 -2.45 -1.85 9.78
N ILE A 147 -1.81 -1.91 10.95
CA ILE A 147 -0.46 -2.45 11.11
C ILE A 147 -0.42 -3.93 10.71
N ASP A 148 -1.36 -4.73 11.20
CA ASP A 148 -1.49 -6.16 10.89
C ASP A 148 -1.63 -6.40 9.38
N ALA A 149 -2.44 -5.59 8.70
CA ALA A 149 -2.62 -5.68 7.25
C ALA A 149 -1.34 -5.36 6.49
N LEU A 150 -0.59 -4.34 6.93
CA LEU A 150 0.69 -3.96 6.34
C LEU A 150 1.77 -5.04 6.56
N VAL A 151 1.84 -5.59 7.78
CA VAL A 151 2.74 -6.71 8.10
C VAL A 151 2.39 -7.92 7.25
N ALA A 152 1.11 -8.27 7.12
CA ALA A 152 0.66 -9.41 6.33
C ALA A 152 0.99 -9.26 4.83
N ASP A 153 0.99 -8.05 4.30
CA ASP A 153 1.34 -7.78 2.90
C ASP A 153 2.85 -7.93 2.64
N PHE A 154 3.72 -7.59 3.60
CA PHE A 154 5.18 -7.60 3.44
C PHE A 154 5.86 -8.89 3.94
N SER A 155 5.25 -9.60 4.89
CA SER A 155 5.75 -10.87 5.44
C SER A 155 6.08 -11.95 4.39
N PRO A 156 5.34 -12.08 3.26
CA PRO A 156 5.64 -13.09 2.24
C PRO A 156 7.07 -12.98 1.67
N VAL A 157 7.66 -11.79 1.64
CA VAL A 157 9.04 -11.60 1.19
C VAL A 157 10.04 -12.27 2.14
N ILE A 158 9.77 -12.18 3.46
CA ILE A 158 10.58 -12.82 4.50
C ILE A 158 10.38 -14.34 4.46
N ASP A 159 9.13 -14.80 4.32
CA ASP A 159 8.80 -16.22 4.21
C ASP A 159 9.50 -16.87 3.00
N GLN A 160 9.49 -16.21 1.84
CA GLN A 160 10.22 -16.69 0.65
C GLN A 160 11.73 -16.76 0.90
N ALA A 161 12.32 -15.76 1.56
CA ALA A 161 13.75 -15.79 1.87
C ALA A 161 14.13 -16.95 2.82
N LEU A 162 13.24 -17.32 3.73
CA LEU A 162 13.38 -18.48 4.60
C LEU A 162 13.27 -19.79 3.82
N GLU A 163 12.27 -19.91 2.93
CA GLU A 163 12.07 -21.08 2.06
C GLU A 163 13.25 -21.30 1.10
N ASP A 164 13.80 -20.22 0.55
CA ASP A 164 14.98 -20.23 -0.31
C ASP A 164 16.29 -20.48 0.46
N GLY A 165 16.25 -20.46 1.79
CA GLY A 165 17.40 -20.70 2.65
C GLY A 165 18.41 -19.55 2.66
N ILE A 166 17.98 -18.33 2.31
CA ILE A 166 18.79 -17.11 2.39
C ILE A 166 18.98 -16.72 3.86
N ILE A 167 17.95 -16.95 4.69
CA ILE A 167 17.93 -16.67 6.13
C ILE A 167 17.57 -17.92 6.94
N THR A 168 17.87 -17.89 8.24
CA THR A 168 17.42 -18.91 9.21
C THR A 168 16.06 -18.55 9.81
N GLN A 169 15.41 -19.50 10.50
CA GLN A 169 14.15 -19.25 11.21
C GLN A 169 14.29 -18.10 12.23
N ASP A 170 15.37 -18.11 13.02
CA ASP A 170 15.61 -17.05 14.01
C ASP A 170 15.71 -15.67 13.34
N GLN A 171 16.35 -15.59 12.17
CA GLN A 171 16.43 -14.35 11.40
C GLN A 171 15.09 -13.94 10.81
N ALA A 172 14.27 -14.89 10.35
CA ALA A 172 12.92 -14.59 9.86
C ALA A 172 12.05 -13.99 10.97
N ASP A 173 12.10 -14.58 12.17
CA ASP A 173 11.38 -14.06 13.34
C ASP A 173 11.88 -12.66 13.72
N ASP A 174 13.19 -12.40 13.67
CA ASP A 174 13.78 -11.08 13.90
C ASP A 174 13.34 -10.03 12.85
N TYR A 175 13.26 -10.41 11.56
CA TYR A 175 12.80 -9.53 10.50
C TYR A 175 11.29 -9.23 10.60
N LEU A 176 10.47 -10.22 10.98
CA LEU A 176 9.05 -10.02 11.21
C LEU A 176 8.79 -9.04 12.37
N ALA A 177 9.55 -9.15 13.46
CA ALA A 177 9.46 -8.22 14.58
C ALA A 177 9.87 -6.78 14.18
N GLN A 178 10.95 -6.64 13.41
CA GLN A 178 11.37 -5.33 12.88
C GLN A 178 10.33 -4.74 11.91
N LEU A 179 9.67 -5.57 11.11
CA LEU A 179 8.63 -5.14 10.19
C LEU A 179 7.41 -4.60 10.94
N GLU A 180 6.98 -5.29 12.00
CA GLU A 180 5.90 -4.82 12.89
C GLU A 180 6.26 -3.49 13.58
N GLU A 181 7.49 -3.36 14.08
CA GLU A 181 7.99 -2.13 14.69
C GLU A 181 8.03 -0.98 13.67
N ALA A 182 8.54 -1.23 12.46
CA ALA A 182 8.62 -0.24 11.40
C ALA A 182 7.24 0.30 11.00
N PHE A 183 6.24 -0.57 10.83
CA PHE A 183 4.87 -0.14 10.54
C PHE A 183 4.20 0.54 11.73
N THR A 184 4.48 0.10 12.95
CA THR A 184 4.01 0.77 14.16
C THR A 184 4.54 2.20 14.23
N GLU A 185 5.85 2.40 14.01
CA GLU A 185 6.44 3.74 13.99
C GLU A 185 5.81 4.60 12.89
N ARG A 186 5.73 4.06 11.66
CA ARG A 186 5.17 4.78 10.52
C ARG A 186 3.72 5.20 10.74
N VAL A 187 2.87 4.30 11.27
CA VAL A 187 1.45 4.57 11.50
C VAL A 187 1.24 5.63 12.58
N ASN A 188 2.10 5.64 13.60
CA ASN A 188 2.03 6.59 14.70
C ASN A 188 2.90 7.84 14.52
N PHE A 189 3.57 8.00 13.37
CA PHE A 189 4.54 9.06 13.17
C PHE A 189 3.89 10.46 13.25
N GLU A 190 4.47 11.37 14.04
CA GLU A 190 3.86 12.68 14.33
C GLU A 190 4.46 13.86 13.55
N GLY A 191 5.62 13.70 12.89
CA GLY A 191 6.21 14.73 12.00
C GLY A 191 6.83 15.93 12.69
#